data_AF-A0A7W1VQL6-F1
#
_entry.id   AF-A0A7W1VQL6-F1
#
_cell.length_a   1.000
_cell.length_b   1.000
_cell.length_c   1.000
_cell.angle_alpha   90.00
_cell.angle_beta   90.00
_cell.angle_gamma   90.00
#
_symmetry.space_group_name_H-M   'P 1'
#
loop_
_entity.id
_entity.type
_entity.pdbx_description
1 polymer ?
#
loop_
_entity_poly.entity_id
_entity_poly.type
_entity_poly.pdbx_seq_one_letter_code
_entity_poly.pdbx_strand_id
1 'polypeptide(L)'
;MSQSITNDSSPQAKIALFRSLFRGRDDVYPRRFVSRKTGKAGYSPACGNEWVPGVCEKPRIKCSDCPNRRFLPVTDEVVRWHLSGQDAHGQDFVMGIYPMLLDETCFFLAVDFLCEKSGAVIELDGAQHLADADAYRRDRRKDALLQQNGYFVLRFLTEDAGKHLDHVLDTIVAALVHRENNRRH
;
A
#
# COMPACT_ATOMS: atom_id res chain seq x y z
N MET A 1 -22.74 -2.17 18.16
CA MET A 1 -22.69 -0.74 17.79
C MET A 1 -21.28 -0.26 18.09
N SER A 2 -20.41 -0.05 17.09
CA SER A 2 -19.10 0.56 17.39
C SER A 2 -19.34 2.01 17.81
N GLN A 3 -18.82 2.41 18.96
CA GLN A 3 -18.84 3.82 19.37
C GLN A 3 -18.19 4.67 18.27
N SER A 4 -18.81 5.79 17.90
CA SER A 4 -18.16 6.71 16.96
C SER A 4 -16.96 7.34 17.65
N ILE A 5 -15.81 7.26 17.00
CA ILE A 5 -14.57 7.90 17.47
C ILE A 5 -14.65 9.38 17.10
N THR A 6 -14.36 10.24 18.07
CA THR A 6 -14.38 11.71 17.95
C THR A 6 -13.04 12.32 18.35
N ASN A 7 -12.92 13.64 18.20
CA ASN A 7 -11.74 14.38 18.65
C ASN A 7 -11.52 14.31 20.17
N ASP A 8 -12.55 14.02 20.97
CA ASP A 8 -12.44 13.89 22.43
C ASP A 8 -12.15 12.46 22.89
N SER A 9 -12.12 11.51 21.95
CA SER A 9 -11.77 10.12 22.26
C SER A 9 -10.33 9.98 22.74
N SER A 10 -10.08 8.95 23.56
CA SER A 10 -8.75 8.68 24.09
C SER A 10 -7.72 8.43 22.97
N PRO A 11 -6.42 8.71 23.20
CA PRO A 11 -5.36 8.37 22.25
C PRO A 11 -5.37 6.89 21.85
N GLN A 12 -5.68 5.99 22.79
CA GLN A 12 -5.78 4.55 22.54
C GLN A 12 -6.89 4.23 21.56
N ALA A 13 -8.07 4.85 21.71
CA ALA A 13 -9.19 4.62 20.80
C ALA A 13 -8.89 5.15 19.37
N LYS A 14 -8.21 6.29 19.27
CA LYS A 14 -7.75 6.86 17.99
C LYS A 14 -6.68 5.99 17.32
N ILE A 15 -5.73 5.47 18.09
CA ILE A 15 -4.70 4.52 17.60
C ILE A 15 -5.35 3.22 17.12
N ALA A 16 -6.31 2.68 17.88
CA ALA A 16 -7.05 1.49 17.49
C ALA A 16 -7.80 1.69 16.16
N LEU A 17 -8.46 2.85 15.99
CA LEU A 17 -9.08 3.22 14.71
C LEU A 17 -8.05 3.26 13.59
N PHE A 18 -6.93 3.97 13.77
CA PHE A 18 -5.87 4.05 12.77
C PHE A 18 -5.38 2.66 12.34
N ARG A 19 -5.07 1.78 13.30
CA ARG A 19 -4.65 0.40 13.05
C ARG A 19 -5.71 -0.44 12.33
N SER A 20 -6.99 -0.16 12.54
CA SER A 20 -8.09 -0.85 11.85
C SER A 20 -8.24 -0.44 10.38
N LEU A 21 -7.90 0.82 10.06
CA LEU A 21 -7.99 1.38 8.71
C LEU A 21 -6.73 1.07 7.89
N PHE A 22 -5.56 1.23 8.48
CA PHE A 22 -4.27 1.11 7.80
C PHE A 22 -3.60 -0.22 8.15
N ARG A 23 -4.20 -1.31 7.66
CA ARG A 23 -3.76 -2.68 7.93
C ARG A 23 -2.77 -3.18 6.88
N GLY A 24 -1.81 -3.96 7.34
CA GLY A 24 -0.85 -4.69 6.52
C GLY A 24 -0.24 -5.79 7.38
N ARG A 25 1.03 -6.10 7.17
CA ARG A 25 1.77 -6.97 8.09
C ARG A 25 1.88 -6.34 9.48
N ASP A 26 1.52 -7.13 10.48
CA ASP A 26 1.66 -6.80 11.91
C ASP A 26 3.09 -7.10 12.39
N ASP A 27 3.71 -8.16 11.87
CA ASP A 27 4.96 -8.72 12.38
C ASP A 27 6.21 -7.91 12.02
N VAL A 28 6.08 -6.94 11.12
CA VAL A 28 7.18 -6.07 10.67
C VAL A 28 6.66 -4.77 10.07
N TYR A 29 7.39 -3.67 10.29
CA TYR A 29 7.20 -2.41 9.57
C TYR A 29 8.50 -1.90 8.96
N PRO A 30 8.43 -1.20 7.80
CA PRO A 30 9.57 -0.45 7.30
C PRO A 30 9.77 0.83 8.11
N ARG A 31 10.98 1.07 8.60
CA ARG A 31 11.38 2.34 9.22
C ARG A 31 12.08 3.21 8.17
N ARG A 32 11.69 4.49 8.11
CA ARG A 32 12.39 5.50 7.31
C ARG A 32 13.77 5.78 7.90
N PHE A 33 14.77 5.89 7.05
CA PHE A 33 16.09 6.38 7.43
C PHE A 33 16.58 7.42 6.42
N VAL A 34 17.56 8.22 6.83
CA VAL A 34 18.32 9.10 5.94
C VAL A 34 19.79 8.72 6.05
N SER A 35 20.40 8.40 4.91
CA SER A 35 21.82 8.05 4.86
C SER A 35 22.67 9.27 5.21
N ARG A 36 23.39 9.21 6.34
CA ARG A 36 24.33 10.28 6.74
C ARG A 36 25.43 10.55 5.70
N LYS A 37 25.78 9.54 4.89
CA LYS A 37 26.82 9.66 3.86
C LYS A 37 26.34 10.38 2.59
N THR A 38 25.07 10.17 2.21
CA THR A 38 24.56 10.59 0.89
C THR A 38 23.38 11.54 0.96
N GLY A 39 22.80 11.78 2.15
CA GLY A 39 21.57 12.53 2.33
C GLY A 39 20.31 11.84 1.79
N LYS A 40 20.43 10.69 1.11
CA LYS A 40 19.29 9.99 0.52
C LYS A 40 18.43 9.34 1.61
N ALA A 41 17.12 9.54 1.49
CA ALA A 41 16.14 8.86 2.32
C ALA A 41 15.80 7.48 1.75
N GLY A 42 15.40 6.56 2.61
CA GLY A 42 14.94 5.22 2.23
C GLY A 42 14.15 4.57 3.34
N TYR A 43 13.68 3.35 3.09
CA TYR A 43 12.97 2.53 4.04
C TYR A 43 13.63 1.16 4.16
N SER A 44 13.68 0.62 5.37
CA SER A 44 14.15 -0.74 5.63
C SER A 44 13.35 -1.40 6.74
N PRO A 45 13.21 -2.74 6.74
CA PRO A 45 12.54 -3.45 7.82
C PRO A 45 13.13 -3.07 9.19
N ALA A 46 12.27 -2.70 10.13
CA ALA A 46 12.67 -2.48 11.52
C ALA A 46 13.10 -3.82 12.12
N CYS A 47 14.34 -3.88 12.61
CA CYS A 47 14.94 -5.10 13.13
C CYS A 47 15.55 -4.82 14.50
N GLY A 48 15.12 -5.56 15.52
CA GLY A 48 15.63 -5.44 16.89
C GLY A 48 17.05 -5.97 17.07
N ASN A 49 17.63 -6.57 16.04
CA ASN A 49 19.03 -6.97 15.99
C ASN A 49 19.86 -6.05 15.08
N GLU A 50 19.26 -5.01 14.48
CA GLU A 50 19.98 -4.15 13.55
C GLU A 50 21.22 -3.52 14.19
N TRP A 51 22.36 -3.61 13.50
CA TRP A 51 23.66 -3.07 13.94
C TRP A 51 24.21 -3.66 15.26
N VAL A 52 23.62 -4.73 15.81
CA VAL A 52 24.16 -5.45 16.97
C VAL A 52 25.45 -6.19 16.56
N PRO A 53 26.63 -5.85 17.13
CA PRO A 53 27.89 -6.51 16.79
C PRO A 53 27.84 -8.01 17.05
N GLY A 54 28.40 -8.81 16.13
CA GLY A 54 28.41 -10.28 16.22
C GLY A 54 27.07 -10.96 15.91
N VAL A 55 25.98 -10.21 15.70
CA VAL A 55 24.65 -10.74 15.33
C VAL A 55 24.22 -10.24 13.95
N CYS A 56 24.31 -8.93 13.74
CA CYS A 56 23.96 -8.30 12.47
C CYS A 56 25.18 -8.19 11.57
N GLU A 57 25.06 -8.67 10.34
CA GLU A 57 26.12 -8.61 9.35
C GLU A 57 26.00 -7.41 8.40
N LYS A 58 25.15 -6.42 8.71
CA LYS A 58 25.11 -5.17 7.93
C LYS A 58 26.50 -4.49 7.93
N PRO A 59 26.94 -3.92 6.79
CA PRO A 59 26.20 -3.74 5.53
C PRO A 59 26.30 -4.91 4.53
N ARG A 60 26.93 -6.04 4.88
CA ARG A 60 27.15 -7.18 3.95
C ARG A 60 25.85 -7.85 3.50
N ILE A 61 24.81 -7.82 4.34
CA ILE A 61 23.50 -8.42 4.06
C ILE A 61 22.35 -7.47 4.42
N LYS A 62 21.24 -7.54 3.67
CA LYS A 62 20.01 -6.81 3.99
C LYS A 62 19.25 -7.52 5.11
N CYS A 63 18.49 -6.77 5.91
CA CYS A 63 17.67 -7.39 6.96
C CYS A 63 16.55 -8.29 6.42
N SER A 64 16.11 -8.08 5.17
CA SER A 64 15.17 -8.99 4.49
C SER A 64 15.74 -10.39 4.32
N ASP A 65 17.06 -10.49 4.11
CA ASP A 65 17.74 -11.73 3.71
C ASP A 65 18.55 -12.33 4.88
N CYS A 66 18.75 -11.56 5.95
CA CYS A 66 19.52 -11.97 7.12
C CYS A 66 18.87 -13.13 7.89
N PRO A 67 19.60 -14.21 8.23
CA PRO A 67 19.07 -15.30 9.06
C PRO A 67 18.92 -14.90 10.53
N ASN A 68 19.76 -13.98 11.03
CA ASN A 68 19.70 -13.47 12.40
C ASN A 68 18.71 -12.30 12.56
N ARG A 69 17.79 -12.12 11.62
CA ARG A 69 16.80 -11.05 11.68
C ARG A 69 15.83 -11.26 12.84
N ARG A 70 15.49 -10.17 13.51
CA ARG A 70 14.44 -10.10 14.52
C ARG A 70 13.54 -8.92 14.19
N PHE A 71 12.57 -9.13 13.32
CA PHE A 71 11.66 -8.06 12.95
C PHE A 71 10.85 -7.57 14.15
N LEU A 72 10.61 -6.26 14.19
CA LEU A 72 9.83 -5.62 15.24
C LEU A 72 8.38 -5.47 14.77
N PRO A 73 7.40 -5.92 15.57
CA PRO A 73 6.00 -5.81 15.20
C PRO A 73 5.49 -4.37 15.30
N VAL A 74 4.36 -4.11 14.65
CA VAL A 74 3.64 -2.86 14.76
C VAL A 74 2.91 -2.82 16.09
N THR A 75 3.37 -1.99 17.03
CA THR A 75 2.73 -1.75 18.33
C THR A 75 2.00 -0.41 18.37
N ASP A 76 1.12 -0.20 19.35
CA ASP A 76 0.47 1.11 19.56
C ASP A 76 1.48 2.24 19.78
N GLU A 77 2.62 1.91 20.39
CA GLU A 77 3.70 2.84 20.62
C GLU A 77 4.39 3.23 19.31
N VAL A 78 4.68 2.26 18.43
CA VAL A 78 5.23 2.51 17.09
C VAL A 78 4.28 3.39 16.26
N VAL A 79 2.97 3.14 16.32
CA VAL A 79 1.97 3.99 15.67
C VAL A 79 1.97 5.39 16.27
N ARG A 80 2.04 5.52 17.60
CA ARG A 80 2.13 6.82 18.27
C ARG A 80 3.37 7.61 17.80
N TRP A 81 4.54 6.97 17.76
CA TRP A 81 5.77 7.60 17.28
C TRP A 81 5.67 8.05 15.83
N HIS A 82 5.02 7.27 14.98
CA HIS A 82 4.78 7.66 13.60
C HIS A 82 3.90 8.90 13.48
N LEU A 83 2.81 8.94 14.26
CA LEU A 83 1.85 10.05 14.22
C LEU A 83 2.41 11.32 14.87
N SER A 84 3.27 11.20 15.89
CA SER A 84 4.00 12.35 16.46
C SER A 84 5.22 12.76 15.63
N GLY A 85 5.71 11.88 14.76
CA GLY A 85 6.95 12.06 14.01
C GLY A 85 8.22 11.81 14.83
N GLN A 86 8.11 11.37 16.08
CA GLN A 86 9.25 11.18 16.99
C GLN A 86 9.13 9.93 17.85
N ASP A 87 10.24 9.22 18.07
CA ASP A 87 10.32 8.10 18.99
C ASP A 87 10.46 8.53 20.46
N ALA A 88 10.55 7.55 21.37
CA ALA A 88 10.68 7.81 22.82
C ALA A 88 11.94 8.61 23.21
N HIS A 89 12.92 8.74 22.31
CA HIS A 89 14.13 9.52 22.52
C HIS A 89 14.08 10.89 21.83
N GLY A 90 12.93 11.27 21.25
CA GLY A 90 12.77 12.52 20.50
C GLY A 90 13.43 12.51 19.13
N GLN A 91 13.81 11.33 18.60
CA GLN A 91 14.40 11.21 17.27
C GLN A 91 13.32 11.09 16.20
N ASP A 92 13.56 11.65 15.01
CA ASP A 92 12.67 11.53 13.86
C ASP A 92 12.27 10.07 13.61
N PHE A 93 10.96 9.84 13.60
CA PHE A 93 10.38 8.51 13.44
C PHE A 93 9.26 8.53 12.42
N VAL A 94 9.45 7.76 11.35
CA VAL A 94 8.41 7.48 10.36
C VAL A 94 8.45 5.99 10.06
N MET A 95 7.34 5.31 10.29
CA MET A 95 7.12 3.97 9.77
C MET A 95 6.34 4.04 8.45
N GLY A 96 6.48 3.02 7.62
CA GLY A 96 5.49 2.71 6.59
C GLY A 96 4.71 1.45 6.97
N ILE A 97 4.00 0.90 5.99
CA ILE A 97 3.25 -0.34 6.09
C ILE A 97 3.74 -1.29 5.00
N TYR A 98 3.89 -2.57 5.32
CA TYR A 98 3.98 -3.61 4.30
C TYR A 98 2.56 -4.08 3.96
N PRO A 99 1.97 -3.63 2.83
CA PRO A 99 0.56 -3.87 2.53
C PRO A 99 0.28 -5.33 2.16
N MET A 100 1.25 -5.99 1.52
CA MET A 100 1.17 -7.40 1.15
C MET A 100 1.42 -8.30 2.36
N LEU A 101 0.48 -9.19 2.63
CA LEU A 101 0.57 -10.23 3.65
C LEU A 101 1.40 -11.42 3.13
N LEU A 102 1.70 -12.35 4.03
CA LEU A 102 2.51 -13.53 3.72
C LEU A 102 1.80 -14.52 2.78
N ASP A 103 0.47 -14.49 2.74
CA ASP A 103 -0.35 -15.28 1.82
C ASP A 103 -0.67 -14.53 0.51
N GLU A 104 0.11 -13.49 0.21
CA GLU A 104 -0.02 -12.63 -0.98
C GLU A 104 -1.36 -11.88 -1.07
N THR A 105 -2.12 -11.80 0.02
CA THR A 105 -3.31 -10.94 0.11
C THR A 105 -2.94 -9.55 0.62
N CYS A 106 -3.89 -8.60 0.53
CA CYS A 106 -3.70 -7.22 0.96
C CYS A 106 -5.03 -6.66 1.48
N PHE A 107 -4.98 -5.74 2.44
CA PHE A 107 -6.16 -5.00 2.91
C PHE A 107 -6.48 -3.75 2.08
N PHE A 108 -5.54 -3.31 1.25
CA PHE A 108 -5.72 -2.17 0.37
C PHE A 108 -6.18 -2.62 -1.01
N LEU A 109 -7.19 -1.92 -1.51
CA LEU A 109 -7.52 -1.91 -2.93
C LEU A 109 -6.77 -0.75 -3.57
N ALA A 110 -5.82 -1.06 -4.44
CA ALA A 110 -5.06 -0.08 -5.21
C ALA A 110 -5.45 -0.17 -6.68
N VAL A 111 -5.60 1.00 -7.30
CA VAL A 111 -5.91 1.17 -8.72
C VAL A 111 -5.03 2.28 -9.29
N ASP A 112 -4.67 2.20 -10.58
CA ASP A 112 -3.77 3.19 -11.19
C ASP A 112 -4.42 4.57 -11.32
N PHE A 113 -5.67 4.61 -11.79
CA PHE A 113 -6.44 5.85 -11.87
C PHE A 113 -7.88 5.63 -11.40
N LEU A 114 -8.38 6.58 -10.61
CA LEU A 114 -9.76 6.63 -10.14
C LEU A 114 -10.38 8.00 -10.49
N CYS A 115 -11.54 7.98 -11.14
CA CYS A 115 -12.42 9.13 -11.26
C CYS A 115 -13.67 8.91 -10.41
N GLU A 116 -13.72 9.49 -9.21
CA GLU A 116 -14.83 9.30 -8.27
C GLU A 116 -16.18 9.75 -8.86
N LYS A 117 -16.19 10.87 -9.59
CA LYS A 117 -17.41 11.45 -10.18
C LYS A 117 -18.10 10.47 -11.14
N SER A 118 -17.34 9.86 -12.05
CA SER A 118 -17.86 8.84 -12.96
C SER A 118 -17.90 7.44 -12.33
N GLY A 119 -17.18 7.23 -11.22
CA GLY A 119 -16.91 5.92 -10.64
C GLY A 119 -16.10 5.03 -11.59
N ALA A 120 -15.32 5.63 -12.49
CA ALA A 120 -14.46 4.89 -13.40
C ALA A 120 -13.11 4.60 -12.76
N VAL A 121 -12.63 3.38 -12.95
CA VAL A 121 -11.31 2.91 -12.56
C VAL A 121 -10.58 2.51 -13.83
N ILE A 122 -9.32 2.93 -13.97
CA ILE A 122 -8.45 2.53 -15.07
C ILE A 122 -7.23 1.83 -14.48
N GLU A 123 -6.93 0.65 -15.02
CA GLU A 123 -5.75 -0.15 -14.70
C GLU A 123 -4.87 -0.28 -15.94
N LEU A 124 -3.56 -0.11 -15.76
CA LEU A 124 -2.54 -0.30 -16.77
C LEU A 124 -1.79 -1.59 -16.51
N ASP A 125 -2.12 -2.62 -17.27
CA ASP A 125 -1.58 -3.96 -17.11
C ASP A 125 -0.22 -4.08 -17.81
N GLY A 126 0.85 -4.12 -17.03
CA GLY A 126 2.17 -4.52 -17.50
C GLY A 126 2.27 -6.02 -17.75
N ALA A 127 3.32 -6.47 -18.45
CA ALA A 127 3.54 -7.89 -18.77
C ALA A 127 3.52 -8.82 -17.54
N GLN A 128 3.88 -8.30 -16.35
CA GLN A 128 3.81 -9.05 -15.09
C GLN A 128 2.39 -9.43 -14.64
N HIS A 129 1.33 -8.76 -15.12
CA HIS A 129 -0.06 -9.10 -14.80
C HIS A 129 -0.56 -10.36 -15.53
N LEU A 130 0.14 -10.78 -16.58
CA LEU A 130 -0.16 -11.96 -17.38
C LEU A 130 0.82 -13.12 -17.10
N ALA A 131 1.66 -13.01 -16.07
CA ALA A 131 2.80 -13.89 -15.87
C ALA A 131 2.41 -15.32 -15.45
N ASP A 132 1.32 -15.49 -14.68
CA ASP A 132 0.87 -16.80 -14.20
C ASP A 132 -0.64 -16.84 -13.85
N ALA A 133 -1.13 -18.04 -13.53
CA ALA A 133 -2.53 -18.29 -13.20
C ALA A 133 -2.97 -17.62 -11.88
N ASP A 134 -2.07 -17.37 -10.94
CA ASP A 134 -2.39 -16.73 -9.66
C ASP A 134 -2.50 -15.21 -9.80
N ALA A 135 -1.65 -14.59 -10.62
CA ALA A 135 -1.78 -13.21 -11.06
C ALA A 135 -3.14 -12.98 -11.73
N TYR A 136 -3.53 -13.86 -12.67
CA TYR A 136 -4.86 -13.80 -13.28
C TYR A 136 -6.00 -13.90 -12.26
N ARG A 137 -5.93 -14.85 -11.31
CA ARG A 137 -6.96 -15.01 -10.28
C ARG A 137 -7.07 -13.78 -9.37
N ARG A 138 -5.94 -13.20 -8.96
CA ARG A 138 -5.91 -11.97 -8.15
C ARG A 138 -6.56 -10.82 -8.89
N ASP A 139 -6.20 -10.64 -10.15
CA ASP A 139 -6.73 -9.58 -11.01
C ASP A 139 -8.25 -9.70 -11.21
N ARG A 140 -8.77 -10.91 -11.44
CA ARG A 140 -10.22 -11.14 -11.55
C ARG A 140 -10.96 -10.92 -10.24
N ARG A 141 -10.36 -11.26 -9.09
CA ARG A 141 -10.93 -10.94 -7.77
C ARG A 141 -10.96 -9.43 -7.53
N LYS A 142 -9.93 -8.71 -7.95
CA LYS A 142 -9.86 -7.23 -7.89
C LYS A 142 -10.98 -6.61 -8.71
N ASP A 143 -11.14 -7.04 -9.96
CA ASP A 143 -12.22 -6.57 -10.84
C ASP A 143 -13.61 -6.80 -10.21
N ALA A 144 -13.86 -8.00 -9.70
CA ALA A 144 -15.13 -8.35 -9.07
C ALA A 144 -15.43 -7.48 -7.85
N LEU A 145 -14.42 -7.23 -6.99
CA LEU A 145 -14.57 -6.38 -5.82
C LEU A 145 -14.87 -4.93 -6.22
N LEU A 146 -14.15 -4.38 -7.21
CA LEU A 146 -14.40 -3.04 -7.73
C LEU A 146 -15.83 -2.91 -8.29
N GLN A 147 -16.27 -3.88 -9.09
CA GLN A 147 -17.61 -3.90 -9.68
C GLN A 147 -18.71 -4.03 -8.61
N GLN A 148 -18.51 -4.87 -7.58
CA GLN A 148 -19.44 -4.98 -6.46
C GLN A 148 -19.58 -3.67 -5.68
N ASN A 149 -18.55 -2.83 -5.68
CA ASN A 149 -18.58 -1.49 -5.09
C ASN A 149 -19.02 -0.39 -6.10
N GLY A 150 -19.56 -0.77 -7.25
CA GLY A 150 -20.16 0.14 -8.23
C GLY A 150 -19.17 0.81 -9.19
N TYR A 151 -17.89 0.44 -9.14
CA TYR A 151 -16.88 0.96 -10.04
C TYR A 151 -16.97 0.31 -11.43
N PHE A 152 -16.75 1.13 -12.46
CA PHE A 152 -16.61 0.67 -13.83
C PHE A 152 -15.13 0.59 -14.18
N VAL A 153 -14.65 -0.64 -14.35
CA VAL A 153 -13.23 -0.93 -14.53
C VAL A 153 -12.90 -1.02 -16.01
N LEU A 154 -11.94 -0.20 -16.44
CA LEU A 154 -11.29 -0.26 -17.74
C LEU A 154 -9.86 -0.74 -17.54
N ARG A 155 -9.37 -1.61 -18.43
CA ARG A 155 -8.00 -2.12 -18.37
C ARG A 155 -7.34 -1.96 -19.73
N PHE A 156 -6.10 -1.49 -19.74
CA PHE A 156 -5.29 -1.31 -20.95
C PHE A 156 -3.92 -1.90 -20.72
N LEU A 157 -3.28 -2.45 -21.75
CA LEU A 157 -1.89 -2.86 -21.62
C LEU A 157 -1.01 -1.60 -21.49
N THR A 158 0.02 -1.66 -20.65
CA THR A 158 1.01 -0.56 -20.57
C THR A 158 1.67 -0.30 -21.93
N GLU A 159 1.83 -1.35 -22.74
CA GLU A 159 2.35 -1.23 -24.10
C GLU A 159 1.43 -0.41 -25.01
N ASP A 160 0.11 -0.60 -24.93
CA ASP A 160 -0.86 0.16 -25.72
C ASP A 160 -0.91 1.62 -25.29
N ALA A 161 -0.83 1.89 -23.99
CA ALA A 161 -0.72 3.26 -23.50
C ALA A 161 0.55 3.96 -24.02
N GLY A 162 1.64 3.22 -24.24
CA GLY A 162 2.88 3.75 -24.80
C GLY A 162 2.90 3.89 -26.32
N LYS A 163 2.32 2.94 -27.06
CA LYS A 163 2.42 2.85 -28.52
C LYS A 163 1.17 3.35 -29.27
N HIS A 164 0.01 3.29 -28.62
CA HIS A 164 -1.31 3.51 -29.21
C HIS A 164 -2.17 4.42 -28.33
N LEU A 165 -1.55 5.46 -27.75
CA LEU A 165 -2.16 6.35 -26.76
C LEU A 165 -3.51 6.94 -27.22
N ASP A 166 -3.60 7.41 -28.47
CA ASP A 166 -4.84 8.01 -28.99
C ASP A 166 -6.02 7.02 -28.95
N HIS A 167 -5.77 5.75 -29.31
CA HIS A 167 -6.81 4.71 -29.28
C HIS A 167 -7.26 4.39 -27.84
N VAL A 168 -6.32 4.39 -26.89
CA VAL A 168 -6.63 4.23 -25.46
C VAL A 168 -7.51 5.38 -24.97
N LEU A 169 -7.14 6.62 -25.30
CA LEU A 169 -7.91 7.81 -24.91
C LEU A 169 -9.32 7.81 -25.51
N ASP A 170 -9.46 7.48 -26.81
CA ASP A 170 -10.75 7.37 -27.47
C ASP A 170 -11.65 6.32 -26.79
N THR A 171 -11.09 5.18 -26.40
CA THR A 171 -11.81 4.11 -25.70
C THR A 171 -12.28 4.58 -24.32
N ILE A 172 -11.42 5.28 -23.57
CA ILE A 172 -11.77 5.85 -22.26
C ILE A 172 -12.93 6.84 -22.43
N VAL A 173 -12.82 7.77 -23.37
CA VAL A 173 -13.86 8.79 -23.61
C VAL A 173 -15.19 8.13 -23.99
N ALA A 174 -15.18 7.20 -24.94
CA ALA A 174 -16.38 6.49 -25.38
C ALA A 174 -17.07 5.77 -24.22
N ALA A 175 -16.29 5.09 -23.37
CA ALA A 175 -16.82 4.35 -22.24
C ALA A 175 -17.40 5.28 -21.14
N LEU A 176 -16.75 6.42 -20.87
CA LEU A 176 -17.24 7.43 -19.93
C LEU A 176 -18.55 8.07 -20.40
N VAL A 177 -18.63 8.45 -21.69
CA VAL A 177 -19.84 9.03 -22.29
C VAL A 177 -21.01 8.04 -22.21
N HIS A 178 -20.78 6.78 -22.57
CA HIS A 178 -21.81 5.74 -22.48
C HIS A 178 -22.35 5.58 -21.06
N ARG A 179 -21.45 5.60 -20.07
CA ARG A 179 -21.81 5.47 -18.65
C ARG A 179 -22.58 6.68 -18.12
N GLU A 180 -22.20 7.90 -18.50
CA GLU A 180 -22.95 9.10 -18.12
C GLU A 180 -24.39 9.05 -18.67
N ASN A 181 -24.57 8.59 -19.90
CA ASN A 181 -25.90 8.45 -20.50
C ASN A 181 -26.76 7.42 -19.76
N ASN A 182 -26.18 6.30 -19.34
CA ASN A 182 -26.89 5.25 -18.58
C ASN A 182 -27.21 5.65 -17.14
N ARG A 183 -26.53 6.66 -16.57
CA ARG A 183 -26.81 7.17 -15.21
C ARG A 183 -27.89 8.25 -15.15
N ARG A 184 -28.28 8.82 -16.30
CA ARG A 184 -29.33 9.85 -16.41
C ARG A 184 -30.74 9.27 -16.62
N HIS A 185 -30.85 7.95 -16.77
CA HIS A 185 -32.10 7.19 -16.87
C HIS A 185 -32.31 6.39 -15.58
#